data_AF-A0A174RFM6-F1
#
_entry.id   AF-A0A174RFM6-F1
#
_cell.length_a   1.000
_cell.length_b   1.000
_cell.length_c   1.000
_cell.angle_alpha   90.00
_cell.angle_beta   90.00
_cell.angle_gamma   90.00
#
_symmetry.space_group_name_H-M   'P 1'
#
loop_
_entity.id
_entity.type
_entity.pdbx_description
1 polymer ?
#
loop_
_entity_poly.entity_id
_entity_poly.type
_entity_poly.pdbx_seq_one_letter_code
_entity_poly.pdbx_strand_id
1 'polypeptide(L)'
;MKRKDKGFTLIELIAVVAIIAILASIIVPKVIVYIEKTRQVAIQTEAKTIYTTAEQAYNDGILVPTKENTDINPENPNGKPEFDFMRLSYVMKKLNDNDLISSKVKEKDKLLYRVGELGWLKHIMNAKTEEIKVDSDGSFGGFKNE
;
A
#
# COMPACT_ATOMS: atom_id res chain seq x y z
N MET A 1 43.55 42.64 21.94
CA MET A 1 42.90 42.34 20.64
C MET A 1 41.38 42.32 20.85
N LYS A 2 40.63 43.31 20.31
CA LYS A 2 39.16 43.29 20.37
C LYS A 2 38.61 42.46 19.21
N ARG A 3 37.95 41.35 19.50
CA ARG A 3 37.21 40.56 18.52
C ARG A 3 35.98 41.38 18.10
N LYS A 4 35.84 41.65 16.80
CA LYS A 4 34.61 42.19 16.22
C LYS A 4 33.70 41.00 15.95
N ASP A 5 32.80 40.72 16.88
CA ASP A 5 31.73 39.76 16.63
C ASP A 5 30.73 40.44 15.67
N LYS A 6 30.78 40.03 14.40
CA LYS A 6 29.82 40.47 13.38
C LYS A 6 28.51 39.72 13.65
N GLY A 7 27.54 40.40 14.26
CA GLY A 7 26.16 39.92 14.37
C GLY A 7 25.46 39.92 13.01
N PHE A 8 24.51 39.02 12.83
CA PHE A 8 23.62 38.97 11.67
C PHE A 8 22.76 40.24 11.62
N THR A 9 22.51 40.78 10.43
CA THR A 9 21.58 41.91 10.29
C THR A 9 20.13 41.44 10.22
N LEU A 10 19.20 42.24 10.76
CA LEU A 10 17.76 41.94 10.66
C LEU A 10 17.29 41.87 9.21
N ILE A 11 17.87 42.69 8.32
CA ILE A 11 17.51 42.70 6.91
C ILE A 11 17.91 41.40 6.19
N GLU A 12 19.09 40.84 6.51
CA GLU A 12 19.51 39.54 5.98
C GLU A 12 18.56 38.43 6.43
N LEU A 13 18.10 38.47 7.68
CA LEU A 13 17.16 37.47 8.19
C LEU A 13 15.79 37.57 7.50
N ILE A 14 15.24 38.78 7.36
CA ILE A 14 13.93 39.00 6.73
C ILE A 14 13.94 38.60 5.25
N ALA A 15 15.00 38.94 4.52
CA ALA A 15 15.15 38.55 3.11
C ALA A 15 15.19 37.01 2.94
N VAL A 16 15.85 36.30 3.85
CA VAL A 16 15.93 34.83 3.81
C VAL A 16 14.56 34.18 4.07
N VAL A 17 13.85 34.62 5.12
CA VAL A 17 12.51 34.09 5.43
C VAL A 17 11.51 34.39 4.30
N ALA A 18 11.62 35.55 3.66
CA ALA A 18 10.79 35.91 2.50
C ALA A 18 10.99 34.95 1.31
N ILE A 19 12.25 34.60 0.98
CA ILE A 19 12.55 33.66 -0.10
C ILE A 19 12.06 32.25 0.26
N ILE A 20 12.29 31.78 1.49
CA ILE A 20 11.82 30.47 1.96
C ILE A 20 10.29 30.38 1.89
N ALA A 21 9.56 31.44 2.27
CA ALA A 21 8.10 31.47 2.23
C ALA A 21 7.56 31.30 0.80
N ILE A 22 8.16 32.00 -0.18
CA ILE A 22 7.79 31.88 -1.59
C ILE A 22 8.04 30.45 -2.10
N LEU A 23 9.22 29.87 -1.83
CA LEU A 23 9.52 28.49 -2.24
C LEU A 23 8.59 27.47 -1.57
N ALA A 24 8.35 27.59 -0.27
CA ALA A 24 7.50 26.69 0.50
C ALA A 24 6.07 26.67 -0.04
N SER A 25 5.51 27.83 -0.42
CA SER A 25 4.15 27.94 -0.94
C SER A 25 3.88 27.08 -2.19
N ILE A 26 4.89 26.90 -3.05
CA ILE A 26 4.78 26.12 -4.29
C ILE A 26 5.01 24.62 -4.02
N ILE A 27 5.89 24.30 -3.06
CA ILE A 27 6.34 22.93 -2.79
C ILE A 27 5.31 22.14 -1.98
N VAL A 28 4.71 22.74 -0.94
CA VAL A 28 3.79 22.06 -0.02
C VAL A 28 2.68 21.26 -0.73
N PRO A 29 1.87 21.83 -1.64
CA PRO A 29 0.81 21.06 -2.29
C PRO A 29 1.33 19.89 -3.15
N LYS A 30 2.49 20.07 -3.81
CA LYS A 30 3.11 19.03 -4.63
C LYS A 30 3.58 17.85 -3.79
N VAL A 31 4.16 18.13 -2.62
CA VAL A 31 4.62 17.09 -1.70
C VAL A 31 3.45 16.26 -1.18
N ILE A 32 2.31 16.88 -0.86
CA ILE A 32 1.11 16.16 -0.39
C ILE A 32 0.62 15.15 -1.44
N VAL A 33 0.47 15.59 -2.69
CA VAL A 33 0.04 14.71 -3.80
C VAL A 33 1.05 13.60 -4.05
N TYR A 34 2.34 13.90 -3.97
CA TYR A 34 3.39 12.90 -4.15
C TYR A 34 3.40 11.84 -3.04
N ILE A 35 3.16 12.24 -1.78
CA ILE A 35 3.04 11.30 -0.65
C ILE A 35 1.85 10.36 -0.87
N GLU A 36 0.69 10.89 -1.28
CA GLU A 36 -0.48 10.08 -1.57
C GLU A 36 -0.21 9.06 -2.69
N LYS A 37 0.39 9.52 -3.80
CA LYS A 37 0.79 8.62 -4.90
C LYS A 37 1.77 7.55 -4.45
N THR A 38 2.73 7.89 -3.59
CA THR A 38 3.69 6.93 -3.03
C THR A 38 2.99 5.88 -2.18
N ARG A 39 1.96 6.26 -1.41
CA ARG A 39 1.14 5.31 -0.64
C ARG A 39 0.34 4.38 -1.55
N GLN A 40 -0.28 4.91 -2.61
CA GLN A 40 -0.99 4.09 -3.61
C GLN A 40 -0.06 3.06 -4.26
N VAL A 41 1.15 3.48 -4.68
CA VAL A 41 2.16 2.57 -5.25
C VAL A 41 2.62 1.52 -4.23
N ALA A 42 2.76 1.90 -2.96
CA ALA A 42 3.12 0.94 -1.90
C ALA A 42 2.06 -0.15 -1.75
N ILE A 43 0.77 0.21 -1.75
CA ILE A 43 -0.36 -0.73 -1.73
C ILE A 43 -0.31 -1.68 -2.94
N GLN A 44 -0.10 -1.15 -4.15
CA GLN A 44 0.01 -1.99 -5.36
C GLN A 44 1.19 -2.95 -5.31
N THR A 45 2.33 -2.47 -4.82
CA THR A 45 3.54 -3.28 -4.70
C THR A 45 3.35 -4.42 -3.72
N GLU A 46 2.69 -4.15 -2.59
CA GLU A 46 2.39 -5.15 -1.59
C GLU A 46 1.36 -6.17 -2.08
N ALA A 47 0.26 -5.70 -2.69
CA ALA A 47 -0.74 -6.57 -3.29
C ALA A 47 -0.12 -7.51 -4.33
N LYS A 48 0.75 -6.99 -5.20
CA LYS A 48 1.51 -7.78 -6.17
C LYS A 48 2.41 -8.79 -5.50
N THR A 49 3.15 -8.39 -4.47
CA THR A 49 4.06 -9.30 -3.74
C THR A 49 3.29 -10.47 -3.14
N ILE A 50 2.19 -10.19 -2.42
CA ILE A 50 1.38 -11.21 -1.80
C ILE A 50 0.71 -12.11 -2.84
N TYR A 51 0.13 -11.55 -3.90
CA TYR A 51 -0.52 -12.33 -4.95
C TYR A 51 0.46 -13.27 -5.65
N THR A 52 1.64 -12.78 -6.03
CA THR A 52 2.67 -13.61 -6.68
C THR A 52 3.21 -14.69 -5.74
N THR A 53 3.45 -14.38 -4.47
CA THR A 53 3.84 -15.40 -3.48
C THR A 53 2.74 -16.43 -3.26
N ALA A 54 1.47 -16.00 -3.22
CA ALA A 54 0.33 -16.91 -3.12
C ALA A 54 0.20 -17.80 -4.36
N GLU A 55 0.39 -17.26 -5.55
CA GLU A 55 0.36 -18.03 -6.80
C GLU A 55 1.46 -19.10 -6.82
N GLN A 56 2.67 -18.75 -6.38
CA GLN A 56 3.76 -19.72 -6.20
C GLN A 56 3.39 -20.81 -5.19
N ALA A 57 2.91 -20.43 -4.00
CA ALA A 57 2.50 -21.38 -2.96
C ALA A 57 1.33 -22.28 -3.38
N TYR A 58 0.44 -21.78 -4.23
CA TYR A 58 -0.64 -22.57 -4.83
C TYR A 58 -0.09 -23.60 -5.83
N ASN A 59 0.85 -23.20 -6.69
CA ASN A 59 1.51 -24.11 -7.62
C ASN A 59 2.34 -25.18 -6.89
N ASP A 60 2.90 -24.85 -5.73
CA ASP A 60 3.63 -25.77 -4.86
C ASP A 60 2.70 -26.68 -4.02
N GLY A 61 1.37 -26.50 -4.11
CA GLY A 61 0.39 -27.28 -3.38
C GLY A 61 0.25 -26.93 -1.89
N ILE A 62 0.89 -25.85 -1.43
CA ILE A 62 0.80 -25.33 -0.06
C ILE A 62 -0.57 -24.67 0.17
N LEU A 63 -1.04 -23.91 -0.82
CA LEU A 63 -2.39 -23.36 -0.84
C LEU A 63 -3.29 -24.27 -1.65
N VAL A 64 -4.43 -24.66 -1.06
CA VAL A 64 -5.43 -25.50 -1.73
C VAL A 64 -6.79 -24.86 -1.49
N PRO A 65 -7.49 -24.40 -2.55
CA PRO A 65 -8.85 -23.88 -2.46
C PRO A 65 -9.81 -24.96 -1.95
N THR A 66 -10.56 -24.63 -0.90
CA THR A 66 -11.62 -25.45 -0.32
C THR A 66 -12.82 -24.56 0.01
N LYS A 67 -14.00 -25.16 0.17
CA LYS A 67 -15.20 -24.41 0.57
C LYS A 67 -15.06 -23.68 1.92
N GLU A 68 -14.12 -24.11 2.75
CA GLU A 68 -13.86 -23.51 4.07
C GLU A 68 -12.95 -22.29 3.99
N ASN A 69 -12.13 -22.16 2.95
CA ASN A 69 -11.13 -21.10 2.82
C ASN A 69 -11.34 -20.21 1.59
N THR A 70 -12.35 -20.47 0.77
CA THR A 70 -12.77 -19.59 -0.33
C THR A 70 -14.11 -18.92 -0.04
N ASP A 71 -14.29 -17.74 -0.61
CA ASP A 71 -15.60 -17.11 -0.75
C ASP A 71 -16.30 -17.63 -2.01
N ILE A 72 -17.57 -17.25 -2.18
CA ILE A 72 -18.43 -17.75 -3.26
C ILE A 72 -18.16 -16.93 -4.51
N ASN A 73 -17.83 -17.60 -5.62
CA ASN A 73 -17.80 -16.97 -6.94
C ASN A 73 -19.23 -16.58 -7.35
N PRO A 74 -19.57 -15.28 -7.49
CA PRO A 74 -20.92 -14.87 -7.84
C PRO A 74 -21.30 -15.25 -9.28
N GLU A 75 -20.34 -15.38 -10.20
CA GLU A 75 -20.57 -15.80 -11.57
C GLU A 75 -20.82 -17.32 -11.67
N ASN A 76 -20.30 -18.08 -10.72
CA ASN A 76 -20.51 -19.53 -10.62
C ASN A 76 -20.67 -19.99 -9.17
N PRO A 77 -21.84 -19.77 -8.53
CA PRO A 77 -22.02 -20.00 -7.10
C PRO A 77 -21.88 -21.47 -6.67
N ASN A 78 -22.09 -22.40 -7.61
CA ASN A 78 -21.97 -23.84 -7.40
C ASN A 78 -20.66 -24.41 -7.96
N GLY A 79 -19.76 -23.54 -8.41
CA GLY A 79 -18.46 -23.90 -8.94
C GLY A 79 -17.58 -24.59 -7.90
N LYS A 80 -16.51 -25.23 -8.39
CA LYS A 80 -15.43 -25.67 -7.52
C LYS A 80 -14.74 -24.45 -6.90
N PRO A 81 -14.19 -24.55 -5.67
CA PRO A 81 -13.35 -23.50 -5.10
C PRO A 81 -12.21 -23.11 -6.04
N GLU A 82 -11.97 -21.81 -6.18
CA GLU A 82 -10.98 -21.24 -7.10
C GLU A 82 -9.95 -20.40 -6.34
N PHE A 83 -8.75 -20.30 -6.90
CA PHE A 83 -7.62 -19.59 -6.29
C PHE A 83 -7.93 -18.12 -5.99
N ASP A 84 -8.50 -17.39 -6.97
CA ASP A 84 -8.79 -15.96 -6.82
C ASP A 84 -9.83 -15.69 -5.70
N PHE A 85 -10.65 -16.68 -5.33
CA PHE A 85 -11.63 -16.53 -4.24
C PHE A 85 -11.11 -17.00 -2.88
N MET A 86 -9.84 -17.37 -2.75
CA MET A 86 -9.27 -17.73 -1.43
C MET A 86 -9.21 -16.51 -0.51
N ARG A 87 -9.70 -16.68 0.72
CA ARG A 87 -9.67 -15.66 1.76
C ARG A 87 -8.25 -15.24 2.06
N LEU A 88 -7.99 -13.94 2.02
CA LEU A 88 -6.66 -13.39 2.25
C LEU A 88 -6.15 -13.72 3.65
N SER A 89 -7.03 -13.73 4.66
CA SER A 89 -6.68 -14.12 6.03
C SER A 89 -6.12 -15.54 6.14
N TYR A 90 -6.70 -16.50 5.41
CA TYR A 90 -6.19 -17.87 5.34
C TYR A 90 -4.86 -17.93 4.60
N VAL A 91 -4.77 -17.27 3.44
CA VAL A 91 -3.56 -17.25 2.62
C VAL A 91 -2.39 -16.66 3.40
N MET A 92 -2.57 -15.50 4.01
CA MET A 92 -1.53 -14.83 4.80
C MET A 92 -1.04 -15.70 5.95
N LYS A 93 -1.96 -16.38 6.65
CA LYS A 93 -1.59 -17.36 7.68
C LYS A 93 -0.72 -18.47 7.11
N LYS A 94 -1.12 -19.10 6.00
CA LYS A 94 -0.37 -20.19 5.37
C LYS A 94 0.99 -19.74 4.85
N LEU A 95 1.07 -18.57 4.22
CA LEU A 95 2.33 -18.00 3.77
C LEU A 95 3.27 -17.70 4.95
N ASN A 96 2.72 -17.19 6.05
CA ASN A 96 3.48 -16.94 7.26
C ASN A 96 3.97 -18.23 7.91
N ASP A 97 3.11 -19.24 8.06
CA ASP A 97 3.44 -20.53 8.68
C ASP A 97 4.52 -21.31 7.90
N ASN A 98 4.68 -21.02 6.61
CA ASN A 98 5.71 -21.60 5.74
C ASN A 98 6.87 -20.63 5.44
N ASP A 99 6.97 -19.50 6.16
CA ASP A 99 8.03 -18.48 6.00
C ASP A 99 8.22 -17.95 4.55
N LEU A 100 7.14 -17.92 3.77
CA LEU A 100 7.15 -17.48 2.38
C LEU A 100 7.04 -15.96 2.23
N ILE A 101 6.71 -15.25 3.30
CA ILE A 101 6.62 -13.79 3.35
C ILE A 101 7.56 -13.21 4.42
N SER A 102 8.25 -12.11 4.07
CA SER A 102 9.16 -11.44 5.00
C SER A 102 8.41 -10.79 6.17
N SER A 103 9.08 -10.63 7.31
CA SER A 103 8.54 -9.92 8.48
C SER A 103 8.03 -8.51 8.16
N LYS A 104 8.61 -7.84 7.16
CA LYS A 104 8.14 -6.53 6.68
C LYS A 104 6.73 -6.57 6.08
N VAL A 105 6.32 -7.70 5.49
CA VAL A 105 4.95 -7.92 5.00
C VAL A 105 4.05 -8.33 6.16
N LYS A 106 4.57 -9.13 7.12
CA LYS A 106 3.84 -9.53 8.35
C LYS A 106 3.39 -8.32 9.19
N GLU A 107 4.20 -7.27 9.25
CA GLU A 107 3.89 -6.04 10.00
C GLU A 107 3.04 -5.04 9.18
N LYS A 108 3.00 -5.22 7.86
CA LYS A 108 2.24 -4.41 6.89
C LYS A 108 0.88 -4.98 6.49
N ASP A 109 0.40 -6.01 7.19
CA ASP A 109 -1.02 -6.44 7.15
C ASP A 109 -2.01 -5.26 7.27
N LYS A 110 -1.57 -4.14 7.87
CA LYS A 110 -2.30 -2.86 7.90
C LYS A 110 -2.58 -2.22 6.54
N LEU A 111 -1.83 -2.49 5.48
CA LEU A 111 -2.10 -1.86 4.19
C LEU A 111 -3.27 -2.51 3.46
N LEU A 112 -3.54 -3.79 3.72
CA LEU A 112 -4.52 -4.58 2.96
C LEU A 112 -5.57 -5.27 3.85
N TYR A 113 -5.71 -4.90 5.13
CA TYR A 113 -6.66 -5.56 6.06
C TYR A 113 -8.13 -5.55 5.61
N ARG A 114 -8.50 -4.65 4.67
CA ARG A 114 -9.85 -4.58 4.09
C ARG A 114 -10.06 -5.54 2.91
N VAL A 115 -8.99 -6.17 2.43
CA VAL A 115 -9.06 -7.10 1.31
C VAL A 115 -9.53 -8.46 1.81
N GLY A 116 -10.68 -8.91 1.31
CA GLY A 116 -11.30 -10.18 1.71
C GLY A 116 -10.62 -11.40 1.10
N GLU A 117 -10.34 -11.35 -0.21
CA GLU A 117 -9.88 -12.50 -1.02
C GLU A 117 -8.83 -12.09 -2.05
N LEU A 118 -8.14 -13.07 -2.65
CA LEU A 118 -7.03 -12.83 -3.59
C LEU A 118 -7.43 -12.08 -4.86
N GLY A 119 -8.68 -12.19 -5.31
CA GLY A 119 -9.20 -11.52 -6.49
C GLY A 119 -9.15 -10.00 -6.37
N TRP A 120 -9.34 -9.48 -5.15
CA TRP A 120 -9.16 -8.06 -4.86
C TRP A 120 -7.71 -7.61 -5.01
N LEU A 121 -6.73 -8.44 -4.62
CA LEU A 121 -5.30 -8.12 -4.84
C LEU A 121 -4.99 -8.04 -6.33
N LYS A 122 -5.56 -8.97 -7.12
CA LYS A 122 -5.47 -8.95 -8.58
C LYS A 122 -6.10 -7.69 -9.18
N HIS A 123 -7.19 -7.19 -8.61
CA HIS A 123 -7.77 -5.93 -9.05
C HIS A 123 -6.86 -4.74 -8.69
N ILE A 124 -6.34 -4.68 -7.45
CA ILE A 124 -5.45 -3.61 -6.97
C ILE A 124 -4.18 -3.49 -7.82
N MET A 125 -3.54 -4.61 -8.16
CA MET A 125 -2.29 -4.60 -8.92
C MET A 125 -2.47 -4.21 -10.39
N ASN A 126 -3.67 -4.38 -10.94
CA ASN A 126 -4.00 -4.05 -12.34
C ASN A 126 -4.72 -2.72 -12.50
N ALA A 127 -5.24 -2.13 -11.41
CA ALA A 127 -5.87 -0.83 -11.41
C ALA A 127 -4.88 0.30 -11.70
N LYS A 128 -5.38 1.44 -12.18
CA LYS A 128 -4.55 2.65 -12.24
C LYS A 128 -4.28 3.12 -10.82
N THR A 129 -3.05 3.54 -10.55
CA THR A 129 -2.65 4.02 -9.22
C THR A 129 -3.59 5.12 -8.70
N GLU A 130 -4.09 5.98 -9.60
CA GLU A 130 -4.98 7.10 -9.28
C GLU A 130 -6.38 6.67 -8.82
N GLU A 131 -6.83 5.46 -9.22
CA GLU A 131 -8.12 4.87 -8.87
C GLU A 131 -8.12 4.27 -7.46
N ILE A 132 -6.95 4.04 -6.88
CA ILE A 132 -6.80 3.51 -5.53
C ILE A 132 -7.05 4.62 -4.50
N LYS A 133 -8.01 4.38 -3.62
CA LYS A 133 -8.24 5.21 -2.45
C LYS A 133 -7.31 4.77 -1.33
N VAL A 134 -6.70 5.75 -0.65
CA VAL A 134 -5.86 5.53 0.52
C VAL A 134 -6.54 6.16 1.72
N ASP A 135 -6.74 5.39 2.78
CA ASP A 135 -7.33 5.89 4.02
C ASP A 135 -6.31 6.74 4.80
N SER A 136 -6.79 7.43 5.85
CA SER A 136 -5.96 8.37 6.62
C SER A 136 -4.75 7.72 7.31
N ASP A 137 -4.86 6.42 7.62
CA ASP A 137 -3.80 5.59 8.18
C ASP A 137 -2.82 5.04 7.12
N GLY A 138 -3.05 5.32 5.84
CA GLY A 138 -2.24 4.87 4.73
C GLY A 138 -2.66 3.54 4.13
N SER A 139 -3.70 2.90 4.65
CA SER A 139 -4.20 1.61 4.17
C SER A 139 -5.05 1.73 2.90
N PHE A 140 -5.31 0.60 2.26
CA PHE A 140 -6.20 0.50 1.11
C PHE A 140 -7.64 0.81 1.51
N GLY A 141 -8.17 1.90 0.95
CA GLY A 141 -9.50 2.42 1.23
C GLY A 141 -10.59 1.97 0.25
N GLY A 142 -10.25 1.16 -0.75
CA GLY A 142 -11.13 0.78 -1.87
C GLY A 142 -10.73 1.47 -3.18
N PHE A 143 -11.62 1.41 -4.16
CA PHE A 143 -11.47 2.12 -5.43
C PHE A 143 -12.35 3.37 -5.44
N LYS A 144 -11.90 4.43 -6.12
CA LYS A 144 -12.64 5.70 -6.19
C LYS A 144 -13.96 5.61 -6.99
N ASN A 145 -14.12 4.56 -7.80
CA ASN A 145 -15.22 4.38 -8.74
C ASN A 145 -16.15 3.20 -8.38
N GLU A 146 -16.02 2.65 -7.17
CA GLU A 146 -16.90 1.61 -6.60
C GLU A 146 -17.68 2.17 -5.40
#